data_AF-A0A093YNP5-F1
#
_entry.id   AF-A0A093YNP5-F1
#
_cell.length_a   1.000
_cell.length_b   1.000
_cell.length_c   1.000
_cell.angle_alpha   90.00
_cell.angle_beta   90.00
_cell.angle_gamma   90.00
#
_symmetry.space_group_name_H-M   'P 1'
#
loop_
_entity.id
_entity.type
_entity.pdbx_description
1 polymer ?
#
loop_
_entity_poly.entity_id
_entity_poly.type
_entity_poly.pdbx_seq_one_letter_code
_entity_poly.pdbx_strand_id
1 'polypeptide(L)'
;GPIVLEYLTYRYGGHSMSDPGTTYRTREEIQRMRSTNDPIAGLKTKLLDWEVVSEEELKGIDKQARKDVDVEVAEAEKMVAPEASEKILFEDIYVRGSEPQYMRGRTVDETYYY
;
A
#
# COMPACT_ATOMS: atom_id res chain seq x y z
N GLY A 1 -2.85 25.27 19.85
CA GLY A 1 -3.55 24.05 20.33
C GLY A 1 -3.67 23.06 19.18
N PRO A 2 -4.17 21.84 19.41
CA PRO A 2 -4.39 20.87 18.35
C PRO A 2 -5.57 21.28 17.44
N ILE A 3 -5.57 20.77 16.21
CA ILE A 3 -6.68 20.85 15.24
C ILE A 3 -6.98 19.46 14.69
N VAL A 4 -8.27 19.19 14.43
CA VAL A 4 -8.73 17.97 13.76
C VAL A 4 -9.24 18.33 12.38
N LEU A 5 -8.88 17.53 11.38
CA LEU A 5 -9.34 17.66 10.00
C LEU A 5 -9.95 16.32 9.57
N GLU A 6 -11.18 16.35 9.07
CA GLU A 6 -11.85 15.19 8.48
C GLU A 6 -11.77 15.28 6.96
N TYR A 7 -11.19 14.25 6.34
CA TYR A 7 -11.12 14.12 4.89
C TYR A 7 -12.19 13.16 4.40
N LEU A 8 -13.23 13.70 3.78
CA LEU A 8 -14.25 12.91 3.10
C LEU A 8 -13.66 12.35 1.80
N THR A 9 -13.50 11.04 1.73
CA THR A 9 -12.90 10.33 0.59
C THR A 9 -13.63 9.02 0.30
N TYR A 10 -13.21 8.32 -0.75
CA TYR A 10 -13.86 7.10 -1.23
C TYR A 10 -12.86 6.04 -1.68
N ARG A 11 -13.01 4.80 -1.22
CA ARG A 11 -12.25 3.64 -1.70
C ARG A 11 -12.97 2.92 -2.84
N TYR A 12 -12.32 2.76 -3.98
CA TYR A 12 -12.90 2.03 -5.11
C TYR A 12 -12.93 0.52 -4.88
N GLY A 13 -11.83 -0.04 -4.35
CA GLY A 13 -11.76 -1.44 -3.96
C GLY A 13 -12.60 -1.75 -2.72
N GLY A 14 -12.81 -3.04 -2.45
CA GLY A 14 -13.38 -3.54 -1.21
C GLY A 14 -12.54 -3.22 0.02
N HIS A 15 -12.91 -3.75 1.19
CA HIS A 15 -12.16 -3.48 2.43
C HIS A 15 -10.74 -4.08 2.37
N SER A 16 -10.60 -5.23 1.72
CA SER A 16 -9.35 -5.96 1.49
C SER A 16 -9.49 -6.82 0.23
N MET A 17 -8.45 -7.59 -0.11
CA MET A 17 -8.50 -8.54 -1.23
C MET A 17 -9.56 -9.64 -1.04
N SER A 18 -9.95 -9.96 0.20
CA SER A 18 -10.97 -10.98 0.50
C SER A 18 -12.40 -10.43 0.46
N ASP A 19 -12.58 -9.11 0.45
CA ASP A 19 -13.88 -8.47 0.40
C ASP A 19 -14.12 -7.84 -0.98
N PRO A 20 -15.06 -8.35 -1.78
CA PRO A 20 -15.38 -7.76 -3.09
C PRO A 20 -16.14 -6.42 -2.97
N GLY A 21 -16.73 -6.13 -1.82
CA GLY A 21 -17.42 -4.87 -1.53
C GLY A 21 -18.75 -4.66 -2.25
N THR A 22 -19.35 -5.71 -2.82
CA THR A 22 -20.63 -5.64 -3.55
C THR A 22 -21.85 -6.02 -2.71
N THR A 23 -21.66 -6.53 -1.49
CA THR A 23 -22.75 -6.96 -0.61
C THR A 23 -23.38 -5.81 0.17
N TYR A 24 -22.67 -4.68 0.30
CA TYR A 24 -23.07 -3.54 1.12
C TYR A 24 -23.07 -2.19 0.38
N ARG A 25 -22.78 -2.19 -0.93
CA ARG A 25 -22.87 -1.02 -1.82
C ARG A 25 -22.95 -1.48 -3.27
N THR A 26 -23.43 -0.61 -4.14
CA THR A 26 -23.66 -0.94 -5.54
C THR A 26 -22.45 -0.57 -6.41
N ARG A 27 -22.33 -1.23 -7.57
CA ARG A 27 -21.26 -0.90 -8.54
C ARG A 27 -21.48 0.48 -9.16
N GLU A 28 -22.74 0.88 -9.30
CA GLU A 28 -23.17 2.17 -9.82
C GLU A 28 -22.71 3.31 -8.91
N GLU A 29 -22.75 3.13 -7.58
CA GLU A 29 -22.23 4.10 -6.63
C GLU A 29 -20.72 4.31 -6.81
N ILE A 30 -19.96 3.21 -6.91
CA ILE A 30 -18.49 3.26 -7.11
C ILE A 30 -18.17 3.94 -8.44
N GLN A 31 -18.89 3.58 -9.51
CA GLN A 31 -18.69 4.18 -10.84
C GLN A 31 -19.00 5.67 -10.82
N ARG A 32 -20.09 6.09 -10.18
CA ARG A 32 -20.45 7.51 -10.02
C ARG A 32 -19.37 8.28 -9.26
N MET A 33 -18.84 7.71 -8.18
CA MET A 33 -17.76 8.35 -7.42
C MET A 33 -16.49 8.49 -8.25
N ARG A 34 -16.12 7.46 -9.03
CA ARG A 34 -14.95 7.51 -9.92
C ARG A 34 -15.14 8.51 -11.07
N SER A 35 -16.33 8.64 -11.65
CA SER A 35 -16.51 9.56 -12.78
C SER A 35 -16.63 11.03 -12.37
N THR A 36 -17.08 11.31 -11.15
CA THR A 36 -17.35 12.69 -10.70
C THR A 36 -16.35 13.24 -9.69
N ASN A 37 -15.68 12.36 -8.93
CA ASN A 37 -14.83 12.75 -7.80
C ASN A 37 -13.46 12.03 -7.79
N ASP A 38 -12.99 11.51 -8.93
CA ASP A 38 -11.64 10.96 -9.00
C ASP A 38 -10.60 12.08 -8.84
N PRO A 39 -9.68 11.96 -7.86
CA PRO A 39 -8.74 13.03 -7.56
C PRO A 39 -7.69 13.24 -8.66
N ILE A 40 -7.33 12.19 -9.41
CA ILE A 40 -6.35 12.27 -10.48
C ILE A 40 -6.98 12.94 -11.71
N ALA A 41 -8.16 12.48 -12.11
CA ALA A 41 -8.91 13.08 -13.22
C ALA A 41 -9.29 14.54 -12.92
N GLY A 42 -9.77 14.82 -11.70
CA GLY A 42 -10.13 16.18 -11.29
C GLY A 42 -8.93 17.13 -11.27
N LEU A 43 -7.77 16.68 -10.77
CA LEU A 43 -6.54 17.46 -10.81
C LEU A 43 -6.04 17.66 -12.24
N LYS A 44 -6.07 16.60 -13.06
CA LYS A 44 -5.70 16.67 -14.48
C LYS A 44 -6.48 17.76 -15.21
N THR A 45 -7.80 17.80 -15.08
CA THR A 45 -8.63 18.83 -15.70
C THR A 45 -8.19 20.23 -15.27
N LYS A 46 -7.99 20.45 -13.96
CA LYS A 46 -7.53 21.74 -13.44
C LYS A 46 -6.16 22.16 -13.99
N LEU A 47 -5.20 21.23 -14.06
CA LEU A 47 -3.86 21.52 -14.55
C LEU A 47 -3.86 21.90 -16.04
N LEU A 48 -4.71 21.25 -16.84
CA LEU A 48 -4.92 21.59 -18.25
C LEU A 48 -5.60 22.95 -18.40
N ASP A 49 -6.67 23.21 -17.65
CA ASP A 49 -7.40 24.48 -17.66
C ASP A 49 -6.51 25.67 -17.23
N TRP A 50 -5.56 25.42 -16.33
CA TRP A 50 -4.59 26.41 -15.88
C TRP A 50 -3.36 26.53 -16.78
N GLU A 51 -3.29 25.77 -17.87
CA GLU A 51 -2.18 25.75 -18.82
C GLU A 51 -0.81 25.47 -18.14
N VAL A 52 -0.82 24.72 -17.03
CA VAL A 52 0.39 24.36 -16.27
C VAL A 52 1.16 23.22 -16.95
N VAL A 53 0.45 22.38 -17.70
CA VAL A 53 0.97 21.17 -18.35
C VAL A 53 0.16 20.87 -19.60
N SER A 54 0.78 20.25 -20.59
CA SER A 54 0.11 19.75 -21.80
C SER A 54 -0.45 18.34 -21.61
N GLU A 55 -1.37 17.92 -22.49
CA GLU A 55 -1.84 16.53 -22.51
C GLU A 55 -0.71 15.53 -22.77
N GLU A 56 0.22 15.87 -23.66
CA GLU A 56 1.36 15.02 -24.03
C GLU A 56 2.29 14.79 -22.84
N GLU A 57 2.55 15.83 -22.04
CA GLU A 57 3.34 15.71 -20.81
C GLU A 57 2.64 14.82 -19.78
N LEU A 58 1.32 14.97 -19.59
CA LEU A 58 0.56 14.10 -18.69
C LEU A 58 0.57 12.63 -19.14
N LYS A 59 0.41 12.38 -20.46
CA LYS A 59 0.56 11.02 -21.03
C LYS A 59 1.97 10.48 -20.79
N GLY A 60 2.98 11.34 -20.86
CA GLY A 60 4.37 11.01 -20.53
C GLY A 60 4.53 10.58 -19.08
N ILE A 61 3.95 11.32 -18.13
CA ILE A 61 3.95 11.00 -16.69
C ILE A 61 3.26 9.67 -16.43
N ASP A 62 2.06 9.43 -17.00
CA ASP A 62 1.33 8.17 -16.84
C ASP A 62 2.14 6.98 -17.35
N LYS A 63 2.82 7.14 -18.50
CA LYS A 63 3.67 6.10 -19.07
C LYS A 63 4.87 5.81 -18.19
N GLN A 64 5.51 6.85 -17.65
CA GLN A 64 6.65 6.70 -16.76
C GLN A 64 6.24 6.00 -15.46
N ALA A 65 5.13 6.44 -14.83
CA ALA A 65 4.63 5.82 -13.60
C ALA A 65 4.31 4.32 -13.80
N ARG A 66 3.71 3.94 -14.93
CA ARG A 66 3.47 2.52 -15.25
C ARG A 66 4.77 1.74 -15.38
N LYS A 67 5.75 2.30 -16.11
CA LYS A 67 7.07 1.68 -16.26
C LYS A 67 7.76 1.48 -14.91
N ASP A 68 7.69 2.47 -14.03
CA ASP A 68 8.29 2.38 -12.70
C ASP A 68 7.61 1.27 -11.88
N VAL A 69 6.27 1.22 -11.88
CA VAL A 69 5.53 0.13 -11.22
C VAL A 69 5.90 -1.24 -11.80
N ASP A 70 5.98 -1.39 -13.12
CA ASP A 70 6.33 -2.67 -13.76
C ASP A 70 7.75 -3.13 -13.38
N VAL A 71 8.71 -2.19 -13.29
CA VAL A 71 10.08 -2.48 -12.86
C VAL A 71 10.09 -2.95 -11.39
N GLU A 72 9.45 -2.21 -10.49
CA GLU A 72 9.43 -2.55 -9.07
C GLU A 72 8.69 -3.87 -8.79
N VAL A 73 7.61 -4.16 -9.52
CA VAL A 73 6.90 -5.44 -9.44
C VAL A 73 7.82 -6.58 -9.89
N ALA A 74 8.52 -6.43 -11.02
CA ALA A 74 9.43 -7.45 -11.51
C ALA A 74 10.61 -7.69 -10.57
N GLU A 75 11.11 -6.66 -9.89
CA GLU A 75 12.13 -6.82 -8.85
C GLU A 75 11.56 -7.52 -7.62
N ALA A 76 10.38 -7.11 -7.13
CA ALA A 76 9.72 -7.74 -6.00
C ALA A 76 9.42 -9.24 -6.22
N GLU A 77 9.00 -9.63 -7.43
CA GLU A 77 8.74 -11.03 -7.79
C GLU A 77 10.02 -11.89 -7.82
N LYS A 78 11.18 -11.28 -8.09
CA LYS A 78 12.49 -11.97 -8.06
C LYS A 78 13.07 -12.07 -6.65
N MET A 79 12.58 -11.29 -5.69
CA MET A 79 13.09 -11.32 -4.33
C MET A 79 12.82 -12.68 -3.71
N VAL A 80 13.90 -13.32 -3.25
CA VAL A 80 13.78 -14.58 -2.52
C VAL A 80 13.14 -14.28 -1.18
N ALA A 81 12.16 -15.10 -0.79
CA ALA A 81 11.60 -15.03 0.56
C ALA A 81 12.72 -15.15 1.61
N PRO A 82 12.63 -14.44 2.74
CA PRO A 82 13.59 -14.60 3.81
C PRO A 82 13.66 -16.07 4.25
N GLU A 83 14.86 -16.50 4.64
CA GLU A 83 15.06 -17.86 5.13
C GLU A 83 14.16 -18.11 6.35
N ALA A 84 13.44 -19.24 6.35
CA ALA A 84 12.62 -19.66 7.48
C ALA A 84 13.50 -20.24 8.61
N SER A 85 14.37 -19.41 9.20
CA SER A 85 15.28 -19.77 10.29
C SER A 85 14.73 -19.29 11.64
N GLU A 86 15.12 -19.98 12.72
CA GLU A 86 14.77 -19.55 14.09
C GLU A 86 15.32 -18.15 14.37
N LYS A 87 16.53 -17.83 13.93
CA LYS A 87 17.12 -16.50 14.10
C LYS A 87 16.22 -15.40 13.53
N ILE A 88 15.71 -15.57 12.31
CA ILE A 88 14.79 -14.61 11.67
C ILE A 88 13.42 -14.60 12.37
N LEU A 89 12.98 -15.74 12.90
CA LEU A 89 11.72 -15.79 13.66
C LEU A 89 11.77 -14.97 14.96
N PHE A 90 12.93 -14.88 15.61
CA PHE A 90 13.10 -14.20 16.91
C PHE A 90 13.77 -12.81 16.80
N GLU A 91 14.06 -12.32 15.60
CA GLU A 91 14.58 -10.97 15.40
C GLU A 91 13.49 -9.90 15.58
N ASP A 92 13.90 -8.65 15.89
CA ASP A 92 13.04 -7.47 16.03
C ASP A 92 11.89 -7.54 17.07
N ILE A 93 11.94 -8.49 18.00
CA ILE A 93 10.99 -8.56 19.13
C ILE A 93 11.34 -7.54 20.23
N TYR A 94 12.63 -7.40 20.51
CA TYR A 94 13.16 -6.44 21.49
C TYR A 94 14.17 -5.53 20.80
N VAL A 95 14.32 -4.32 21.34
CA VAL A 95 15.40 -3.42 20.93
C VAL A 95 16.73 -4.03 21.35
N ARG A 96 17.76 -3.87 20.51
CA ARG A 96 19.10 -4.39 20.78
C ARG A 96 19.61 -3.99 22.17
N GLY A 97 19.98 -4.98 22.98
CA GLY A 97 20.47 -4.84 24.35
C GLY A 97 19.40 -4.86 25.44
N SER A 98 18.12 -5.05 25.06
CA SER A 98 17.00 -5.18 26.00
C SER A 98 16.37 -6.58 25.98
N GLU A 99 16.96 -7.51 25.24
CA GLU A 99 16.51 -8.88 25.10
C GLU A 99 16.60 -9.63 26.44
N PRO A 100 15.64 -10.52 26.75
CA PRO A 100 15.81 -11.49 27.80
C PRO A 100 16.91 -12.51 27.41
N GLN A 101 17.38 -13.31 28.36
CA GLN A 101 18.40 -14.33 28.07
C GLN A 101 17.93 -15.40 27.05
N TYR A 102 16.63 -15.67 27.02
CA TYR A 102 16.03 -16.65 26.13
C TYR A 102 14.57 -16.34 25.84
N MET A 103 14.06 -16.88 24.74
CA MET A 103 12.65 -16.90 24.38
C MET A 103 12.18 -18.31 24.09
N ARG A 104 11.04 -18.66 24.67
CA ARG A 104 10.45 -19.98 24.52
C ARG A 104 9.89 -20.14 23.10
N GLY A 105 10.32 -21.19 22.40
CA GLY A 105 9.70 -21.64 21.15
C GLY A 105 8.38 -22.38 21.36
N ARG A 106 7.91 -23.09 20.32
CA ARG A 106 6.62 -23.81 20.40
C ARG A 106 6.73 -25.04 21.30
N THR A 107 7.90 -25.68 21.29
CA THR A 107 8.28 -26.77 22.20
C THR A 107 9.46 -26.34 23.08
N VAL A 108 9.79 -27.16 24.09
CA VAL A 108 10.93 -26.89 24.99
C VAL A 108 12.26 -26.94 24.23
N ASP A 109 12.36 -27.85 23.26
CA ASP A 109 13.56 -28.05 22.44
C ASP A 109 13.80 -26.93 21.42
N GLU A 110 12.78 -26.09 21.17
CA GLU A 110 12.85 -24.92 20.27
C GLU A 110 13.12 -23.60 21.04
N THR A 111 13.68 -23.66 22.25
CA THR A 111 13.99 -22.45 23.03
C THR A 111 15.15 -21.70 22.37
N TYR A 112 14.88 -20.46 21.97
CA TYR A 112 15.88 -19.57 21.38
C TYR A 112 16.64 -18.84 22.48
N TYR A 113 17.95 -18.82 22.35
CA TYR A 113 18.84 -18.10 23.25
C TYR A 113 19.52 -16.99 22.45
N TYR A 114 19.43 -15.76 22.95
CA TYR A 114 19.95 -14.56 22.29
C TYR A 114 21.49 -14.51 22.29
#